data_AF-A0A497D0W4-F1
#
_entry.id   AF-A0A497D0W4-F1
#
_cell.length_a   1.000
_cell.length_b   1.000
_cell.length_c   1.000
_cell.angle_alpha   90.00
_cell.angle_beta   90.00
_cell.angle_gamma   90.00
#
_symmetry.space_group_name_H-M   'P 1'
#
loop_
_entity.id
_entity.type
_entity.pdbx_description
1 polymer ?
#
loop_
_entity_poly.entity_id
_entity_poly.type
_entity_poly.pdbx_seq_one_letter_code
_entity_poly.pdbx_strand_id
1 'polypeptide(L)'
;MPGFSSELVQTQQISNTSVTDNANSAVLDGLNKFISYTGFRNATPGHLIMIFVGLVFIFLAIRYEYEPLLLIPIGTGVIIGNIPFFQDGGINLQLGIYQEGSVLNYLYFGVLKGIYPPLIFLG
;
A
#
# COMPACT_ATOMS: atom_id res chain seq x y z
N MET A 1 -28.92 -55.19 -30.75
CA MET A 1 -28.12 -54.86 -29.57
C MET A 1 -26.64 -54.74 -29.96
N PRO A 2 -26.11 -53.51 -30.12
CA PRO A 2 -24.69 -53.19 -29.98
C PRO A 2 -24.48 -52.56 -28.57
N GLY A 3 -23.53 -52.98 -27.73
CA GLY A 3 -22.11 -53.04 -28.01
C GLY A 3 -21.43 -51.86 -27.30
N PHE A 4 -21.41 -51.89 -25.96
CA PHE A 4 -20.96 -50.88 -25.00
C PHE A 4 -19.43 -50.61 -25.02
N SER A 5 -18.77 -50.66 -26.18
CA SER A 5 -17.30 -50.74 -26.27
C SER A 5 -16.59 -49.57 -26.95
N SER A 6 -17.28 -48.45 -27.24
CA SER A 6 -16.64 -47.27 -27.86
C SER A 6 -16.41 -46.06 -26.96
N GLU A 7 -16.73 -46.11 -25.65
CA GLU A 7 -16.55 -44.96 -24.74
C GLU A 7 -15.33 -45.03 -23.82
N LEU A 8 -14.55 -46.13 -23.83
CA LEU A 8 -13.46 -46.30 -22.86
C LEU A 8 -12.04 -45.96 -23.38
N VAL A 9 -11.90 -45.34 -24.56
CA VAL A 9 -10.58 -45.03 -25.14
C VAL A 9 -10.42 -43.53 -25.48
N GLN A 10 -11.17 -42.63 -24.84
CA GLN A 10 -10.95 -41.17 -25.01
C GLN A 10 -10.71 -40.37 -23.73
N THR A 11 -10.66 -40.99 -22.54
CA THR A 11 -10.47 -40.25 -21.28
C THR A 11 -9.02 -40.21 -20.77
N GLN A 12 -8.02 -40.52 -21.59
CA GLN A 12 -6.61 -40.61 -21.17
C GLN A 12 -5.65 -39.71 -21.99
N GLN A 13 -6.15 -38.68 -22.66
CA GLN A 13 -5.28 -37.67 -23.32
C GLN A 13 -5.68 -36.20 -23.06
N ILE A 14 -6.59 -35.93 -22.13
CA ILE A 14 -6.95 -34.56 -21.70
C ILE A 14 -6.68 -34.45 -20.19
N SER A 15 -5.43 -34.68 -19.76
CA SER A 15 -5.05 -34.46 -18.36
C SER A 15 -3.63 -33.94 -18.16
N ASN A 16 -2.79 -33.87 -19.21
CA ASN A 16 -1.40 -33.42 -19.06
C ASN A 16 -1.09 -32.06 -19.70
N THR A 17 -2.00 -31.50 -20.52
CA THR A 17 -1.86 -30.12 -21.04
C THR A 17 -2.68 -29.13 -20.20
N SER A 18 -3.81 -29.56 -19.62
CA SER A 18 -4.61 -28.72 -18.73
C SER A 18 -3.99 -28.49 -17.36
N VAL A 19 -3.23 -29.42 -16.78
CA VAL A 19 -2.66 -29.21 -15.43
C VAL A 19 -1.49 -28.21 -15.46
N THR A 20 -0.69 -28.21 -16.53
CA THR A 20 0.40 -27.25 -16.72
C THR A 20 -0.12 -25.87 -17.15
N ASP A 21 -1.15 -25.80 -18.00
CA ASP A 21 -1.75 -24.52 -18.41
C ASP A 21 -2.62 -23.88 -17.32
N ASN A 22 -3.25 -24.67 -16.44
CA ASN A 22 -3.98 -24.15 -15.27
C ASN A 22 -3.03 -23.69 -14.15
N ALA A 23 -1.90 -24.38 -13.93
CA ALA A 23 -0.90 -23.92 -12.98
C ALA A 23 -0.23 -22.62 -13.48
N ASN A 24 0.12 -22.56 -14.77
CA ASN A 24 0.69 -21.36 -15.36
C ASN A 24 -0.33 -20.21 -15.40
N SER A 25 -1.59 -20.45 -15.77
CA SER A 25 -2.63 -19.40 -15.74
C SER A 25 -3.03 -18.99 -14.32
N ALA A 26 -3.04 -19.88 -13.33
CA ALA A 26 -3.27 -19.52 -11.94
C ALA A 26 -2.09 -18.76 -11.31
N VAL A 27 -0.85 -19.10 -11.67
CA VAL A 27 0.34 -18.34 -11.28
C VAL A 27 0.38 -16.99 -12.00
N LEU A 28 0.00 -16.93 -13.28
CA LEU A 28 -0.09 -15.68 -14.05
C LEU A 28 -1.25 -14.80 -13.57
N ASP A 29 -2.39 -15.37 -13.19
CA ASP A 29 -3.52 -14.65 -12.59
C ASP A 29 -3.16 -14.21 -11.17
N GLY A 30 -2.45 -15.05 -10.41
CA GLY A 30 -1.85 -14.68 -9.13
C GLY A 30 -0.91 -13.49 -9.29
N LEU A 31 0.02 -13.53 -10.25
CA LEU A 31 0.94 -12.43 -10.54
C LEU A 31 0.21 -11.18 -11.03
N ASN A 32 -0.76 -11.31 -11.93
CA ASN A 32 -1.56 -10.19 -12.43
C ASN A 32 -2.40 -9.57 -11.31
N LYS A 33 -2.91 -10.38 -10.38
CA LYS A 33 -3.61 -9.92 -9.20
C LYS A 33 -2.64 -9.27 -8.22
N PHE A 34 -1.47 -9.86 -7.96
CA PHE A 34 -0.43 -9.20 -7.17
C PHE A 34 -0.05 -7.85 -7.79
N ILE A 35 0.30 -7.77 -9.06
CA ILE A 35 0.67 -6.52 -9.76
C ILE A 35 -0.48 -5.49 -9.77
N SER A 36 -1.72 -5.94 -9.91
CA SER A 36 -2.89 -5.04 -9.85
C SER A 36 -3.16 -4.54 -8.43
N TYR A 37 -2.91 -5.39 -7.44
CA TYR A 37 -3.02 -5.13 -6.01
C TYR A 37 -1.66 -4.72 -5.40
N THR A 38 -0.66 -4.35 -6.19
CA THR A 38 0.62 -3.81 -5.69
C THR A 38 0.67 -2.29 -5.79
N GLY A 39 -0.43 -1.55 -5.96
CA GLY A 39 -0.62 -0.24 -5.30
C GLY A 39 0.20 0.89 -5.85
N PHE A 40 1.18 0.57 -6.67
CA PHE A 40 1.73 1.36 -7.73
C PHE A 40 0.63 1.82 -8.70
N ARG A 41 -0.48 1.08 -8.83
CA ARG A 41 -1.62 1.51 -9.65
C ARG A 41 -2.52 2.54 -8.97
N ASN A 42 -2.59 2.58 -7.64
CA ASN A 42 -3.36 3.58 -6.87
C ASN A 42 -2.47 4.64 -6.21
N ALA A 43 -1.15 4.47 -6.25
CA ALA A 43 -0.15 5.47 -5.97
C ALA A 43 -0.26 6.54 -7.06
N THR A 44 -1.18 7.47 -6.85
CA THR A 44 -1.29 8.63 -7.72
C THR A 44 0.07 9.32 -7.77
N PRO A 45 0.47 9.88 -8.92
CA PRO A 45 1.73 10.60 -9.05
C PRO A 45 1.90 11.70 -7.97
N GLY A 46 0.79 12.23 -7.45
CA GLY A 46 0.77 13.20 -6.37
C GLY A 46 1.37 12.70 -5.05
N HIS A 47 1.09 11.46 -4.64
CA HIS A 47 1.69 10.88 -3.43
C HIS A 47 3.20 10.70 -3.57
N LEU A 48 3.66 10.30 -4.76
CA LEU A 48 5.08 10.14 -5.06
C LEU A 48 5.84 11.48 -4.97
N ILE A 49 5.22 12.55 -5.49
CA ILE A 49 5.75 13.92 -5.39
C ILE A 49 5.80 14.38 -3.94
N MET A 50 4.76 14.14 -3.14
CA MET A 50 4.75 14.52 -1.73
C MET A 50 5.79 13.76 -0.90
N ILE A 51 5.98 12.46 -1.15
CA ILE A 51 7.06 11.67 -0.52
C ILE A 51 8.43 12.27 -0.88
N PHE A 52 8.63 12.65 -2.15
CA PHE A 52 9.86 13.30 -2.59
C PHE A 52 10.09 14.63 -1.85
N VAL A 53 9.05 15.46 -1.70
CA VAL A 53 9.12 16.70 -0.90
C VAL A 53 9.47 16.42 0.56
N GLY A 54 8.87 15.39 1.17
CA GLY A 54 9.20 14.95 2.54
C GLY A 54 10.68 14.56 2.69
N LEU A 55 11.22 13.84 1.72
CA LEU A 55 12.65 13.50 1.67
C LEU A 55 13.54 14.72 1.49
N VAL A 56 13.12 15.71 0.68
CA VAL A 56 13.83 16.99 0.53
C VAL A 56 13.87 17.74 1.85
N PHE A 57 12.78 17.77 2.63
CA PHE A 57 12.77 18.42 3.94
C PHE A 57 13.69 17.73 4.95
N ILE A 58 13.70 16.40 4.99
CA ILE A 58 14.65 15.64 5.84
C ILE A 58 16.10 15.91 5.39
N PHE A 59 16.35 15.92 4.07
CA PHE A 59 17.67 16.23 3.52
C PHE A 59 18.12 17.64 3.92
N LEU A 60 17.24 18.63 3.83
CA LEU A 60 17.54 20.02 4.17
C LEU A 60 17.83 20.17 5.67
N ALA A 61 17.09 19.45 6.53
CA ALA A 61 17.29 19.43 7.97
C ALA A 61 18.66 18.86 8.38
N ILE A 62 19.10 17.77 7.74
CA ILE A 62 20.35 17.09 8.09
C ILE A 62 21.56 17.78 7.46
N ARG A 63 21.46 18.17 6.19
CA ARG A 63 22.58 18.71 5.42
C ARG A 63 22.89 20.16 5.77
N TYR A 64 21.86 20.95 6.08
CA TYR A 64 21.98 22.40 6.26
C TYR A 64 21.51 22.87 7.64
N GLU A 65 21.20 21.94 8.56
CA GLU A 65 20.82 22.23 9.95
C GLU A 65 19.67 23.24 10.10
N TYR A 66 18.78 23.34 9.11
CA TYR A 66 17.58 24.16 9.21
C TYR A 66 16.60 23.48 10.16
N GLU A 67 16.43 24.05 11.37
CA GLU A 67 15.45 23.66 12.37
C GLU A 67 15.23 22.14 12.46
N PRO A 68 16.30 21.35 12.73
CA PRO A 68 16.25 19.88 12.61
C PRO A 68 15.21 19.26 13.54
N LEU A 69 14.97 19.89 14.69
CA LEU A 69 13.96 19.48 15.66
C LEU A 69 12.53 19.55 15.13
N LEU A 70 12.26 20.40 14.13
CA LEU A 70 10.93 20.64 13.57
C LEU A 70 10.80 20.04 12.16
N LEU A 71 11.81 20.24 11.29
CA LEU A 71 11.76 19.78 9.91
C LEU A 71 11.81 18.24 9.78
N ILE A 72 12.56 17.53 10.64
CA ILE A 72 12.60 16.06 10.62
C ILE A 72 11.24 15.44 10.95
N PRO A 73 10.56 15.84 12.05
CA PRO A 73 9.21 15.36 12.32
C PRO A 73 8.21 15.68 11.20
N ILE A 74 8.28 16.87 10.61
CA ILE A 74 7.40 17.24 9.48
C ILE A 74 7.68 16.36 8.26
N GLY A 75 8.93 16.23 7.83
CA GLY A 75 9.29 15.42 6.67
C GLY A 75 8.90 13.94 6.85
N THR A 76 9.09 13.41 8.06
CA THR A 76 8.66 12.06 8.42
C THR A 76 7.13 11.92 8.37
N GLY A 77 6.39 12.90 8.88
CA GLY A 77 4.92 12.93 8.81
C GLY A 77 4.38 13.00 7.38
N VAL A 78 5.00 13.80 6.51
CA VAL A 78 4.65 13.89 5.08
C VAL A 78 4.87 12.55 4.38
N ILE A 79 5.98 11.86 4.66
CA ILE A 79 6.25 10.53 4.10
C ILE A 79 5.17 9.55 4.56
N ILE A 80 4.97 9.40 5.87
CA ILE A 80 4.00 8.44 6.44
C ILE A 80 2.58 8.71 5.95
N GLY A 81 2.16 9.98 5.89
CA GLY A 81 0.82 10.38 5.46
C GLY A 81 0.56 10.19 3.95
N ASN A 82 1.60 10.06 3.13
CA ASN A 82 1.49 9.87 1.68
C ASN A 82 1.86 8.46 1.21
N ILE A 83 2.12 7.51 2.12
CA ILE A 83 2.31 6.11 1.73
C ILE A 83 1.00 5.62 1.08
N PRO A 84 1.04 5.12 -0.17
CA PRO A 84 -0.15 4.60 -0.84
C PRO A 84 -0.55 3.28 -0.17
N PHE A 85 -1.40 3.36 0.84
CA PHE A 85 -1.93 2.20 1.51
C PHE A 85 -2.96 1.50 0.62
N PHE A 86 -2.89 0.17 0.59
CA PHE A 86 -3.95 -0.66 0.06
C PHE A 86 -5.13 -0.65 1.03
N GLN A 87 -6.04 0.27 0.80
CA GLN A 87 -7.38 0.17 1.36
C GLN A 87 -8.19 -0.76 0.44
N ASP A 88 -7.84 -2.03 0.37
CA ASP A 88 -8.70 -3.03 -0.27
C ASP A 88 -9.17 -4.05 0.77
N GLY A 89 -10.48 -4.26 0.85
CA GLY A 89 -11.09 -5.39 1.55
C GLY A 89 -11.01 -5.44 3.09
N GLY A 90 -11.32 -4.36 3.82
CA GLY A 90 -11.69 -4.47 5.24
C GLY A 90 -10.55 -4.67 6.24
N ILE A 91 -9.28 -4.65 5.81
CA ILE A 91 -8.14 -4.60 6.74
C ILE A 91 -7.98 -3.16 7.23
N ASN A 92 -8.62 -2.86 8.36
CA ASN A 92 -8.48 -1.61 9.09
C ASN A 92 -7.16 -1.63 9.88
N LEU A 93 -6.05 -1.30 9.22
CA LEU A 93 -4.76 -1.20 9.90
C LEU A 93 -4.72 -0.03 10.90
N GLN A 94 -5.74 0.83 10.95
CA GLN A 94 -5.80 2.02 11.82
C GLN A 94 -4.54 2.90 11.67
N LEU A 95 -3.98 2.95 10.46
CA LEU A 95 -2.81 3.74 10.11
C LEU A 95 -3.19 5.01 9.35
N GLY A 96 -4.45 5.15 8.92
CA GLY A 96 -4.91 6.32 8.18
C GLY A 96 -5.11 7.54 9.08
N ILE A 97 -4.60 8.70 8.64
CA ILE A 97 -4.81 10.03 9.27
C ILE A 97 -6.29 10.35 9.51
N TYR A 98 -7.18 9.83 8.68
CA TYR A 98 -8.62 10.07 8.73
C TYR A 98 -9.41 8.92 9.36
N GLN A 99 -8.75 7.86 9.85
CA GLN A 99 -9.41 6.75 10.54
C GLN A 99 -9.45 6.99 12.04
N GLU A 100 -10.65 6.92 12.62
CA GLU A 100 -10.84 6.96 14.07
C GLU A 100 -10.09 5.79 14.72
N GLY A 101 -9.31 6.09 15.76
CA GLY A 101 -8.46 5.11 16.46
C GLY A 101 -7.01 5.05 15.95
N SER A 102 -6.66 5.72 14.84
CA SER A 102 -5.26 5.79 14.40
C SER A 102 -4.42 6.72 15.27
N VAL A 103 -3.18 6.30 15.58
CA VAL A 103 -2.19 7.18 16.22
C VAL A 103 -2.02 8.48 15.43
N LEU A 104 -2.03 8.42 14.09
CA LEU A 104 -1.91 9.60 13.25
C LEU A 104 -3.15 10.52 13.34
N ASN A 105 -4.34 9.96 13.56
CA ASN A 105 -5.55 10.73 13.77
C ASN A 105 -5.50 11.52 15.10
N TYR A 106 -5.01 10.90 16.17
CA TYR A 106 -4.77 11.59 17.44
C TYR A 106 -3.72 12.70 17.33
N LEU A 107 -2.65 12.48 16.57
CA LEU A 107 -1.68 13.53 16.27
C LEU A 107 -2.32 14.67 15.45
N TYR A 108 -3.13 14.35 14.45
CA TYR A 108 -3.80 15.37 13.65
C TYR A 108 -4.80 16.20 14.47
N PHE A 109 -5.49 15.60 15.44
CA PHE A 109 -6.37 16.30 16.38
C PHE A 109 -5.64 17.39 17.17
N GLY A 110 -4.41 17.13 17.61
CA GLY A 110 -3.60 18.12 18.33
C GLY A 110 -3.28 19.36 17.50
N VAL A 111 -3.10 19.20 16.18
CA VAL A 111 -2.95 20.30 15.23
C VAL A 111 -4.28 21.03 15.02
N LEU A 112 -5.36 20.28 14.76
CA LEU A 112 -6.69 20.85 14.51
C LEU A 112 -7.25 21.67 15.68
N LYS A 113 -7.01 21.21 16.91
CA LYS A 113 -7.43 21.91 18.13
C LYS A 113 -6.45 23.02 18.56
N GLY A 114 -5.35 23.22 17.83
CA GLY A 114 -4.34 24.23 18.16
C GLY A 114 -3.65 23.96 19.51
N ILE A 115 -3.54 22.70 19.92
CA ILE A 115 -2.92 22.30 21.18
C ILE A 115 -1.39 22.33 21.05
N TYR A 116 -0.83 21.93 19.90
CA TYR A 116 0.62 21.91 19.70
C TYR A 116 1.29 23.28 19.65
N PRO A 117 0.74 24.32 18.97
CA PRO A 117 1.43 25.60 18.89
C PRO A 117 1.74 26.20 20.28
N PRO A 118 0.83 26.29 21.26
CA PRO A 118 1.19 26.78 22.60
C PRO A 118 2.18 25.87 23.35
N LEU A 119 2.09 24.54 23.18
CA LEU A 119 2.95 23.59 23.89
C LEU A 119 4.42 23.65 23.45
N ILE A 120 4.68 23.83 22.15
CA ILE A 120 6.07 23.94 21.65
C ILE A 120 6.74 25.25 22.05
N PHE A 121 5.95 26.31 22.32
CA PHE A 121 6.47 27.62 22.76
C PHE A 121 6.57 27.76 24.28
N LEU A 122 6.04 26.80 25.04
CA LEU A 122 6.14 26.74 26.50
C LEU A 122 7.43 26.08 26.99
N GLY A 123 8.02 25.20 26.16
CA GLY A 123 9.25 24.45 26.45
C GLY A 123 10.53 25.21 26.17
#